data_AF-A0A926FD85-F1
#
_entry.id   AF-A0A926FD85-F1
#
_cell.length_a   1.000
_cell.length_b   1.000
_cell.length_c   1.000
_cell.angle_alpha   90.00
_cell.angle_beta   90.00
_cell.angle_gamma   90.00
#
_symmetry.space_group_name_H-M   'P 1'
#
loop_
_entity.id
_entity.type
_entity.pdbx_description
1 polymer ?
#
loop_
_entity_poly.entity_id
_entity_poly.type
_entity_poly.pdbx_seq_one_letter_code
_entity_poly.pdbx_strand_id
1 'polypeptide(L)'
;MSGRLAVSASLTAGALLLLAGACGYSLVGRSSSLPPEIQVIRFATLANETSRVGVEQRLSREIARELATRGRFSVQAAAAGADAELTGAVVGFDLYPVAFD
;
A
#
# COMPACT_ATOMS: atom_id res chain seq x y z
N MET A 1 -9.19 52.85 -10.79
CA MET A 1 -9.63 51.55 -11.35
C MET A 1 -8.48 50.54 -11.55
N SER A 2 -7.21 50.94 -11.47
CA SER A 2 -6.01 50.09 -11.64
C SER A 2 -5.68 49.17 -10.45
N GLY A 3 -6.02 49.55 -9.22
CA GLY A 3 -5.68 48.75 -8.02
C GLY A 3 -6.50 47.46 -7.85
N ARG A 4 -7.76 47.44 -8.32
CA ARG A 4 -8.62 46.25 -8.22
C ARG A 4 -8.18 45.13 -9.17
N LEU A 5 -7.67 45.50 -10.36
CA LEU A 5 -7.13 44.59 -11.37
C LEU A 5 -5.83 43.92 -10.92
N ALA A 6 -4.93 44.67 -10.28
CA ALA A 6 -3.67 44.13 -9.73
C ALA A 6 -3.92 43.15 -8.58
N VAL A 7 -4.88 43.46 -7.69
CA VAL A 7 -5.25 42.57 -6.58
C VAL A 7 -5.88 41.27 -7.08
N SER A 8 -6.75 41.32 -8.08
CA SER A 8 -7.33 40.10 -8.71
C SER A 8 -6.30 39.25 -9.45
N ALA A 9 -5.26 39.85 -10.04
CA ALA A 9 -4.17 39.14 -10.70
C ALA A 9 -3.25 38.44 -9.68
N SER A 10 -2.96 39.07 -8.54
CA SER A 10 -2.17 38.46 -7.46
C SER A 10 -2.91 37.32 -6.76
N LEU A 11 -4.23 37.44 -6.57
CA LEU A 11 -5.09 36.40 -6.00
C LEU A 11 -5.17 35.14 -6.88
N THR A 12 -5.24 35.32 -8.20
CA THR A 12 -5.29 34.21 -9.16
C THR A 12 -3.95 33.49 -9.31
N ALA A 13 -2.82 34.23 -9.28
CA ALA A 13 -1.49 33.63 -9.28
C ALA A 13 -1.20 32.81 -8.01
N GLY A 14 -1.64 33.28 -6.84
CA GLY A 14 -1.49 32.56 -5.57
C GLY A 14 -2.28 31.24 -5.54
N ALA A 15 -3.49 31.22 -6.12
CA ALA A 15 -4.30 30.00 -6.20
C ALA A 15 -3.67 28.91 -7.08
N LEU A 16 -3.04 29.30 -8.20
CA LEU A 16 -2.40 28.36 -9.12
C LEU A 16 -1.15 27.68 -8.50
N LEU A 17 -0.41 28.41 -7.65
CA LEU A 17 0.73 27.89 -6.90
C LEU A 17 0.31 26.87 -5.81
N LEU A 18 -0.86 27.04 -5.19
CA LEU A 18 -1.40 26.09 -4.21
C LEU A 18 -1.82 24.76 -4.85
N LEU A 19 -2.31 24.80 -6.10
CA LEU A 19 -2.69 23.60 -6.87
C LEU A 19 -1.46 22.79 -7.35
N ALA A 20 -0.32 23.45 -7.59
CA ALA A 20 0.91 22.80 -8.07
C ALA A 20 1.70 22.07 -6.96
N GLY A 21 1.40 22.32 -5.68
CA GLY A 21 2.06 21.70 -4.52
C GLY A 21 1.44 20.39 -4.03
N ALA A 22 0.39 19.89 -4.68
CA ALA A 22 -0.24 18.62 -4.30
C ALA A 22 0.57 17.44 -4.87
N CYS A 23 1.69 17.09 -4.23
CA CYS A 23 2.59 15.98 -4.63
C CYS A 23 1.97 14.56 -4.48
N GLY A 24 0.65 14.41 -4.61
CA GLY A 24 -0.03 13.11 -4.52
C GLY A 24 -0.13 12.52 -3.11
N TYR A 25 0.21 13.28 -2.06
CA TYR A 25 0.03 12.83 -0.69
C TYR A 25 -1.46 12.75 -0.34
N SER A 26 -2.00 11.53 -0.32
CA SER A 26 -3.32 11.26 0.23
C SER A 26 -3.25 11.13 1.75
N LEU A 27 -4.20 11.74 2.46
CA LEU A 27 -4.41 11.52 3.89
C LEU A 27 -4.67 10.03 4.13
N VAL A 28 -3.78 9.39 4.89
CA VAL A 28 -3.95 8.01 5.36
C VAL A 28 -5.31 7.90 6.07
N GLY A 29 -6.18 7.03 5.57
CA GLY A 29 -7.53 6.80 6.11
C GLY A 29 -8.67 7.59 5.44
N ARG A 30 -8.39 8.55 4.54
CA ARG A 30 -9.43 9.23 3.75
C ARG A 30 -9.56 8.70 2.32
N SER A 31 -8.49 8.12 1.76
CA SER A 31 -8.56 7.24 0.60
C SER A 31 -8.19 5.82 1.01
N SER A 32 -9.13 4.88 0.93
CA SER A 32 -8.74 3.47 0.82
C SER A 32 -8.22 3.25 -0.60
N SER A 33 -7.04 2.65 -0.74
CA SER A 33 -6.53 2.19 -2.05
C SER A 33 -7.35 1.04 -2.64
N LEU A 34 -8.29 0.50 -1.85
CA LEU A 34 -9.16 -0.60 -2.18
C LEU A 34 -10.62 -0.13 -2.14
N PRO A 35 -11.48 -0.58 -3.07
CA PRO A 35 -12.91 -0.31 -3.02
C PRO A 35 -13.54 -0.71 -1.68
N PRO A 36 -14.53 0.04 -1.17
CA PRO A 36 -15.14 -0.19 0.15
C PRO A 36 -15.86 -1.54 0.27
N GLU A 37 -16.23 -2.17 -0.84
CA GLU A 37 -16.83 -3.50 -0.89
C GLU A 37 -15.86 -4.63 -0.51
N ILE A 38 -14.54 -4.39 -0.51
CA ILE A 38 -13.56 -5.41 -0.11
C ILE A 38 -13.45 -5.43 1.43
N GLN A 39 -14.01 -6.46 2.05
CA GLN A 39 -13.99 -6.66 3.50
C GLN A 39 -13.28 -7.95 3.91
N VAL A 40 -13.33 -8.99 3.06
CA VAL A 40 -12.73 -10.30 3.27
C VAL A 40 -11.70 -10.57 2.17
N ILE A 41 -10.44 -10.70 2.58
CA ILE A 41 -9.34 -11.03 1.69
C ILE A 41 -8.95 -12.49 1.90
N ARG A 42 -9.01 -13.27 0.82
CA ARG A 42 -8.31 -14.56 0.78
C ARG A 42 -6.82 -14.28 0.64
N PHE A 43 -6.00 -14.77 1.57
CA PHE A 43 -4.55 -14.77 1.39
C PHE A 43 -4.04 -16.18 1.15
N ALA A 44 -3.46 -16.41 -0.02
CA ALA A 44 -2.79 -17.65 -0.35
C ALA A 44 -1.34 -17.60 0.14
N THR A 45 -0.84 -18.69 0.69
CA THR A 45 0.60 -18.85 0.97
C THR A 45 1.40 -18.54 -0.29
N LEU A 46 2.45 -17.75 -0.16
CA LEU A 46 3.33 -17.41 -1.26
C LEU A 46 3.95 -18.69 -1.85
N ALA A 47 4.13 -18.72 -3.17
CA ALA A 47 5.00 -19.72 -3.80
C ALA A 47 6.46 -19.46 -3.43
N ASN A 48 7.28 -20.51 -3.43
CA ASN A 48 8.73 -20.39 -3.26
C ASN A 48 9.42 -20.66 -4.59
N GLU A 49 9.95 -19.61 -5.20
CA GLU A 49 10.77 -19.69 -6.43
C GLU A 49 12.27 -19.50 -6.10
N THR A 50 12.65 -19.70 -4.83
CA THR A 50 14.03 -19.65 -4.35
C THR A 50 14.53 -21.05 -3.96
N SER A 51 15.83 -21.15 -3.69
CA SER A 51 16.43 -22.36 -3.10
C SER A 51 16.26 -22.43 -1.57
N ARG A 52 15.72 -21.39 -0.92
CA ARG A 52 15.61 -21.31 0.54
C ARG A 52 14.33 -21.95 1.03
N VAL A 53 14.44 -23.17 1.56
CA VAL A 53 13.30 -23.91 2.14
C VAL A 53 12.63 -23.13 3.27
N GLY A 54 11.29 -23.03 3.21
CA GLY A 54 10.46 -22.46 4.27
C GLY A 54 10.44 -20.94 4.35
N VAL A 55 11.13 -20.23 3.45
CA VAL A 55 11.07 -18.76 3.38
C VAL A 55 9.66 -18.28 3.10
N GLU A 56 8.93 -18.97 2.23
CA GLU A 56 7.57 -18.66 1.85
C GLU A 56 6.60 -18.80 3.02
N GLN A 57 6.76 -19.83 3.86
CA GLN A 57 5.92 -20.04 5.04
C GLN A 57 6.17 -18.98 6.10
N ARG A 58 7.45 -18.63 6.34
CA ARG A 58 7.80 -17.59 7.31
C ARG A 58 7.27 -16.24 6.87
N LEU A 59 7.53 -15.86 5.61
CA LEU A 59 7.09 -14.57 5.08
C LEU A 59 5.56 -14.48 5.00
N SER A 60 4.89 -15.52 4.51
CA SER A 60 3.42 -15.54 4.44
C SER A 60 2.79 -15.38 5.82
N ARG A 61 3.33 -16.03 6.86
CA ARG A 61 2.81 -15.90 8.23
C ARG A 61 2.87 -14.47 8.75
N GLU A 62 3.98 -13.78 8.51
CA GLU A 62 4.14 -12.38 8.95
C GLU A 62 3.26 -11.43 8.13
N ILE A 63 3.12 -11.66 6.82
CA ILE A 63 2.17 -10.90 5.98
C ILE A 63 0.73 -11.11 6.47
N ALA A 64 0.32 -12.35 6.72
CA ALA A 64 -1.02 -12.67 7.22
C ALA A 64 -1.28 -12.03 8.58
N ARG A 65 -0.28 -12.05 9.47
CA ARG A 65 -0.33 -11.38 10.78
C ARG A 65 -0.55 -9.89 10.62
N GLU A 66 0.26 -9.21 9.82
CA GLU A 66 0.13 -7.76 9.59
C GLU A 66 -1.22 -7.37 8.97
N LEU A 67 -1.71 -8.16 8.02
CA LEU A 67 -3.04 -7.95 7.42
C LEU A 67 -4.14 -8.06 8.48
N ALA A 68 -4.08 -9.06 9.36
CA ALA A 68 -5.05 -9.26 10.43
C ALA A 68 -4.94 -8.18 11.52
N THR A 69 -3.72 -7.74 11.88
CA THR A 69 -3.48 -6.76 12.94
C THR A 69 -4.01 -5.37 12.61
N ARG A 70 -3.99 -4.97 11.33
CA ARG A 70 -4.46 -3.63 10.91
C ARG A 70 -5.98 -3.46 10.97
N GLY A 71 -6.74 -4.54 11.14
CA GLY A 71 -8.19 -4.52 11.41
C GLY A 71 -9.08 -3.93 10.31
N ARG A 72 -8.52 -3.57 9.15
CA ARG A 72 -9.28 -3.01 8.01
C ARG A 72 -10.00 -4.07 7.18
N PHE A 73 -9.50 -5.31 7.20
CA PHE A 73 -10.04 -6.43 6.44
C PHE A 73 -9.96 -7.71 7.29
N SER A 74 -10.88 -8.64 7.06
CA SER A 74 -10.75 -10.02 7.53
C SER A 74 -9.85 -10.81 6.58
N VAL A 75 -9.00 -11.67 7.12
CA VAL A 75 -8.08 -12.51 6.32
C VAL A 75 -8.46 -13.96 6.51
N GLN A 76 -8.66 -14.69 5.41
CA GLN A 76 -8.99 -16.11 5.43
C GLN A 76 -8.19 -16.91 4.40
N ALA A 77 -8.07 -18.22 4.62
CA ALA A 77 -7.42 -19.13 3.67
C ALA A 77 -8.38 -19.62 2.57
N ALA A 78 -9.67 -19.72 2.87
CA ALA A 78 -10.68 -20.22 1.95
C ALA A 78 -11.01 -19.19 0.85
N ALA A 79 -11.25 -19.67 -0.37
CA ALA A 79 -11.71 -18.82 -1.46
C ALA A 79 -13.21 -18.48 -1.37
N ALA A 80 -14.00 -19.37 -0.79
CA ALA A 80 -15.44 -19.14 -0.63
C ALA A 80 -15.70 -17.94 0.30
N GLY A 81 -16.45 -16.95 -0.19
CA GLY A 81 -16.82 -15.76 0.58
C GLY A 81 -15.72 -14.71 0.71
N ALA A 82 -14.65 -14.80 -0.09
CA ALA A 82 -13.67 -13.72 -0.19
C ALA A 82 -14.09 -12.70 -1.26
N ASP A 83 -13.94 -11.41 -0.96
CA ASP A 83 -14.19 -10.31 -1.89
C ASP A 83 -13.00 -10.07 -2.83
N ALA A 84 -11.79 -10.45 -2.37
CA ALA A 84 -10.55 -10.34 -3.12
C ALA A 84 -9.56 -11.45 -2.75
N GLU A 85 -8.60 -11.71 -3.65
CA GLU A 85 -7.53 -12.67 -3.45
C GLU A 85 -6.16 -11.99 -3.53
N LEU A 86 -5.31 -12.29 -2.54
CA LEU A 86 -3.91 -11.91 -2.50
C LEU A 86 -3.04 -13.16 -2.68
N THR A 87 -2.26 -13.18 -3.76
CA THR A 87 -1.31 -14.24 -4.13
C THR A 87 0.05 -13.62 -4.48
N GLY A 88 1.09 -14.45 -4.50
CA GLY A 88 2.42 -14.03 -4.91
C GLY A 88 3.46 -15.14 -4.75
N ALA A 89 4.72 -14.80 -5.02
CA ALA A 89 5.87 -15.69 -4.90
C ALA A 89 7.07 -14.98 -4.29
N VAL A 90 7.89 -15.72 -3.55
CA VAL A 90 9.24 -15.28 -3.17
C VAL A 90 10.18 -15.61 -4.32
N VAL A 91 10.63 -14.58 -5.04
CA VAL A 91 11.45 -14.73 -6.27
C VAL A 91 12.96 -14.60 -6.02
N GLY A 92 13.36 -14.19 -4.81
CA GLY A 92 14.77 -14.01 -4.46
C GLY A 92 15.01 -14.09 -2.95
N PHE A 93 16.18 -14.62 -2.59
CA PHE A 93 16.66 -14.67 -1.21
C PHE A 93 18.19 -14.64 -1.22
N ASP A 94 18.76 -13.50 -0.81
CA ASP A 94 20.20 -13.28 -0.77
C ASP A 94 20.66 -13.01 0.66
N LEU A 95 21.89 -13.44 0.99
CA LEU A 95 22.53 -13.16 2.28
C LEU A 95 23.80 -12.36 2.02
N TYR A 96 23.82 -11.13 2.53
CA TYR A 96 24.99 -10.26 2.45
C TYR A 96 25.66 -10.18 3.83
N PRO A 97 26.95 -10.55 3.94
CA PRO A 97 27.69 -10.34 5.18
C PRO A 97 27.87 -8.84 5.44
N VAL A 98 27.63 -8.42 6.68
CA VAL A 98 27.70 -7.00 7.10
C VAL A 98 28.93 -6.67 7.95
N ALA A 99 29.65 -7.68 8.44
CA ALA A 99 30.89 -7.54 9.16
C ALA A 99 31.73 -8.82 9.03
N PHE A 100 33.05 -8.64 9.06
CA PHE A 100 34.05 -9.69 9.17
C PHE A 100 35.01 -9.29 10.31
N ASP A 101 35.52 -10.27 11.04
CA ASP A 101 36.65 -10.13 11.98
C ASP A 101 37.93 -10.62 11.29
#